data_AF-A0A6N9TJK3-F1
#
_entry.id   AF-A0A6N9TJK3-F1
#
_cell.length_a   1.000
_cell.length_b   1.000
_cell.length_c   1.000
_cell.angle_alpha   90.00
_cell.angle_beta   90.00
_cell.angle_gamma   90.00
#
_symmetry.space_group_name_H-M   'P 1'
#
loop_
_entity.id
_entity.type
_entity.pdbx_description
1 polymer ?
#
loop_
_entity_poly.entity_id
_entity_poly.type
_entity_poly.pdbx_seq_one_letter_code
_entity_poly.pdbx_strand_id
1 'polypeptide(L)'
;MWPARHNGLGGYWCRNKKCGRHGDAIQFLRDFHGLSYREACARLGIDLPDRPRSMVRVPRLPRLRAQGAPAFRPNVPDTPAGAWRNKAAEFVRACHARLMSDPDALAWLEARGLDRDAAVRYRLGYHATTEYRARAAWGLPTERRDDGRPKALWLPAGWVIPVLDAEDHVVHLRIRRPDEDRQRRLAHLKYYVVPGSSSATLVIDPRARAYVVVESALDAMLCGRVAADLEVGAICTWNATAKPDRYATECLSRALRILVALDADEAGERAASWWLQTFRAARRLAPDGGKDPGEMAAVGADIRAWIRRALPPALTLRFDQPPPQRKPQDVVVSEASNTTTSCGHQPNPGALGHMPAVVVPHEKGEALRALAAIMRRYKVYLRKRGEAIGVDDPWRVAEEEVRRFEALVWSLPVLEVLLEMPDGLIGHRQVLSCCR
;
A
#
# COMPACT_ATOMS: atom_id res chain seq x y z
N MET A 1 22.35 -9.17 -41.98
CA MET A 1 21.80 -7.95 -42.59
C MET A 1 20.68 -8.36 -43.53
N TRP A 2 19.55 -7.67 -43.51
CA TRP A 2 18.41 -7.87 -44.41
C TRP A 2 18.17 -6.57 -45.20
N PRO A 3 18.70 -6.45 -46.43
CA PRO A 3 18.67 -5.19 -47.19
C PRO A 3 17.26 -4.72 -47.58
N ALA A 4 16.33 -5.66 -47.81
CA ALA A 4 14.96 -5.33 -48.26
C ALA A 4 13.99 -4.87 -47.15
N ARG A 5 14.41 -4.87 -45.87
CA ARG A 5 13.56 -4.40 -44.76
C ARG A 5 13.64 -2.88 -44.61
N HIS A 6 12.64 -2.28 -43.95
CA HIS A 6 12.56 -0.84 -43.69
C HIS A 6 12.62 0.00 -44.97
N ASN A 7 11.73 -0.28 -45.93
CA ASN A 7 11.64 0.45 -47.21
C ASN A 7 12.96 0.45 -48.01
N GLY A 8 13.74 -0.63 -47.94
CA GLY A 8 15.01 -0.76 -48.65
C GLY A 8 16.23 -0.15 -47.94
N LEU A 9 16.07 0.42 -46.74
CA LEU A 9 17.18 0.96 -45.94
C LEU A 9 17.98 -0.15 -45.22
N GLY A 10 17.38 -1.33 -45.07
CA GLY A 10 18.02 -2.49 -44.47
C GLY A 10 17.86 -2.56 -42.94
N GLY A 11 17.95 -3.77 -42.41
CA GLY A 11 17.96 -4.05 -40.97
C GLY A 11 19.06 -5.02 -40.57
N TYR A 12 19.44 -4.99 -39.28
CA TYR A 12 20.42 -5.90 -38.72
C TYR A 12 19.85 -6.69 -37.55
N TRP A 13 20.40 -7.90 -37.39
CA TRP A 13 20.17 -8.74 -36.22
C TRP A 13 21.47 -9.45 -35.88
N CYS A 14 21.89 -9.32 -34.62
CA CYS A 14 23.05 -10.03 -34.12
C CYS A 14 22.71 -11.51 -33.93
N ARG A 15 23.42 -12.39 -34.65
CA ARG A 15 23.20 -13.85 -34.60
C ARG A 15 23.68 -14.50 -33.29
N ASN A 16 24.42 -13.78 -32.46
CA ASN A 16 24.84 -14.28 -31.15
C ASN A 16 23.61 -14.32 -30.22
N LYS A 17 23.20 -15.52 -29.81
CA LYS A 17 22.04 -15.76 -28.93
C LYS A 17 22.12 -15.01 -27.59
N LYS A 18 23.30 -14.58 -27.14
CA LYS A 18 23.49 -13.80 -25.90
C LYS A 18 23.43 -12.28 -26.10
N CYS A 19 23.57 -11.78 -27.33
CA CYS A 19 23.66 -10.34 -27.61
C CYS A 19 22.27 -9.70 -27.82
N GLY A 20 21.38 -10.36 -28.56
CA GLY A 20 20.00 -9.93 -28.76
C GLY A 20 19.79 -8.63 -29.55
N ARG A 21 20.85 -7.87 -29.89
CA ARG A 21 20.72 -6.59 -30.60
C ARG A 21 20.12 -6.76 -32.00
N HIS A 22 19.12 -5.94 -32.29
CA HIS A 22 18.50 -5.80 -33.60
C HIS A 22 18.02 -4.37 -33.81
N GLY A 23 17.86 -3.99 -35.07
CA GLY A 23 17.31 -2.69 -35.41
C GLY A 23 17.33 -2.42 -36.90
N ASP A 24 16.87 -1.22 -37.24
CA ASP A 24 17.00 -0.67 -38.58
C ASP A 24 18.42 -0.14 -38.85
N ALA A 25 18.66 0.36 -40.06
CA ALA A 25 19.95 0.92 -40.44
C ALA A 25 20.37 2.13 -39.58
N ILE A 26 19.43 2.89 -39.03
CA ILE A 26 19.74 4.00 -38.13
C ILE A 26 20.30 3.44 -36.82
N GLN A 27 19.63 2.46 -36.23
CA GLN A 27 20.09 1.82 -35.01
C GLN A 27 21.44 1.09 -35.20
N PHE A 28 21.68 0.51 -36.38
CA PHE A 28 22.98 -0.07 -36.74
C PHE A 28 24.11 0.96 -36.70
N LEU A 29 23.92 2.12 -37.32
CA LEU A 29 24.91 3.20 -37.35
C LEU A 29 25.15 3.79 -35.96
N ARG A 30 24.13 3.83 -35.11
CA ARG A 30 24.28 4.28 -33.72
C ARG A 30 25.06 3.26 -32.87
N ASP A 31 24.71 1.98 -32.98
CA ASP A 31 25.29 0.91 -32.16
C ASP A 31 26.75 0.58 -32.52
N PHE A 32 27.11 0.66 -33.80
CA PHE A 32 28.42 0.18 -34.29
C PHE A 32 29.33 1.29 -34.83
N HIS A 33 28.76 2.43 -35.24
CA HIS A 33 29.54 3.58 -35.73
C HIS A 33 29.51 4.77 -34.77
N GLY A 34 28.85 4.65 -33.61
CA GLY A 34 28.79 5.70 -32.59
C GLY A 34 28.12 6.99 -33.05
N LEU A 35 27.42 6.97 -34.19
CA LEU A 35 26.81 8.15 -34.77
C LEU A 35 25.61 8.60 -33.94
N SER A 36 25.38 9.91 -33.87
CA SER A 36 24.11 10.45 -33.39
C SER A 36 22.98 10.11 -34.37
N TYR A 37 21.73 10.19 -33.92
CA TYR A 37 20.57 9.98 -34.79
C TYR A 37 20.58 10.90 -36.03
N ARG A 38 21.06 12.14 -35.88
CA ARG A 38 21.16 13.11 -36.98
C ARG A 38 22.23 12.72 -38.00
N GLU A 39 23.40 12.30 -37.53
CA GLU A 39 24.48 11.85 -38.41
C GLU A 39 24.12 10.53 -39.11
N ALA A 40 23.41 9.64 -38.42
CA ALA A 40 22.89 8.41 -38.99
C ALA A 40 21.84 8.69 -40.09
N CYS A 41 20.91 9.62 -39.86
CA CYS A 41 19.93 10.02 -40.89
C CYS A 41 20.60 10.70 -42.08
N ALA A 42 21.56 11.61 -41.85
CA ALA A 42 22.33 12.26 -42.91
C ALA A 42 23.10 11.23 -43.76
N ARG A 43 23.72 10.24 -43.11
CA ARG A 43 24.46 9.17 -43.80
C ARG A 43 23.56 8.21 -44.58
N LEU A 44 22.29 8.10 -44.21
CA LEU A 44 21.29 7.28 -44.90
C LEU A 44 20.47 8.08 -45.93
N GLY A 45 20.77 9.36 -46.16
CA GLY A 45 20.00 10.22 -47.07
C GLY A 45 18.56 10.46 -46.61
N ILE A 46 18.30 10.38 -45.30
CA ILE A 46 16.98 10.63 -44.70
C ILE A 46 16.90 12.11 -44.35
N ASP A 47 16.06 12.84 -45.09
CA ASP A 47 15.79 14.25 -44.81
C ASP A 47 15.13 14.42 -43.44
N LEU A 48 15.83 15.10 -42.54
CA LEU A 48 15.29 15.49 -41.24
C LEU A 48 14.58 16.83 -41.40
N PRO A 49 13.36 17.00 -40.86
CA PRO A 49 12.66 18.28 -40.92
C PRO A 49 13.50 19.36 -40.22
N ASP A 50 13.68 20.49 -40.91
CA ASP A 50 14.39 21.65 -40.40
C ASP A 50 13.76 22.10 -39.08
N ARG A 51 14.48 21.88 -37.97
CA ARG A 51 14.12 22.48 -36.68
C ARG A 51 14.96 23.74 -36.51
N PRO A 52 14.34 24.93 -36.32
CA PRO A 52 15.09 26.15 -36.13
C PRO A 52 16.06 26.00 -34.95
N ARG A 53 17.33 26.31 -35.20
CA ARG A 53 18.39 26.40 -34.19
C ARG A 53 18.10 27.63 -33.31
N SER A 54 18.35 27.50 -32.01
CA SER A 54 18.12 28.50 -30.96
C SER A 54 16.65 28.68 -30.57
N MET A 55 16.20 27.87 -29.61
CA MET A 55 15.19 28.32 -28.67
C MET A 55 15.90 28.32 -27.31
N VAL A 56 16.25 29.53 -26.86
CA VAL A 56 16.43 29.83 -25.43
C VAL A 56 15.37 29.01 -24.68
N ARG A 57 15.75 28.31 -23.59
CA ARG A 57 14.79 27.57 -22.76
C ARG A 57 13.81 28.58 -22.13
N VAL A 58 12.79 28.96 -22.90
CA VAL A 58 11.58 29.57 -22.39
C VAL A 58 10.96 28.52 -21.48
N PRO A 59 10.60 28.84 -20.22
CA PRO A 59 9.83 27.94 -19.39
C PRO A 59 8.62 27.51 -20.21
N ARG A 60 8.48 26.21 -20.48
CA ARG A 60 7.28 25.70 -21.13
C ARG A 60 6.13 26.01 -20.18
N LEU A 61 5.32 27.01 -20.53
CA LEU A 61 3.98 27.15 -20.00
C LEU A 61 3.32 25.78 -20.05
N PRO A 62 2.62 25.33 -18.99
CA PRO A 62 1.92 24.06 -19.00
C PRO A 62 1.09 24.00 -20.27
N ARG A 63 1.30 22.98 -21.12
CA ARG A 63 0.41 22.75 -22.26
C ARG A 63 -0.99 22.62 -21.66
N LEU A 64 -1.82 23.64 -21.85
CA LEU A 64 -3.25 23.55 -21.65
C LEU A 64 -3.69 22.27 -22.38
N ARG A 65 -4.43 21.40 -21.68
CA ARG A 65 -4.94 20.15 -22.24
C ARG A 65 -5.42 20.42 -23.67
N ALA A 66 -4.94 19.62 -24.63
CA ALA A 66 -5.45 19.68 -25.99
C ALA A 66 -6.98 19.63 -25.92
N GLN A 67 -7.63 20.69 -26.39
CA GLN A 67 -9.08 20.79 -26.40
C GLN A 67 -9.61 19.60 -27.23
N GLY A 68 -10.27 18.64 -26.57
CA GLY A 68 -10.84 17.45 -27.22
C GLY A 68 -10.39 16.09 -26.67
N ALA A 69 -9.40 15.99 -25.78
CA ALA A 69 -9.15 14.71 -25.10
C ALA A 69 -10.29 14.41 -24.10
N PRO A 70 -10.90 13.21 -24.12
CA PRO A 70 -11.98 12.88 -23.21
C PRO A 70 -11.50 13.02 -21.76
N ALA A 71 -12.33 13.66 -20.92
CA ALA A 71 -12.05 13.80 -19.51
C ALA A 71 -11.89 12.41 -18.88
N PHE A 72 -10.81 12.21 -18.12
CA PHE A 72 -10.58 10.98 -17.38
C PHE A 72 -11.79 10.66 -16.50
N ARG A 73 -12.36 9.47 -16.68
CA ARG A 73 -13.42 8.91 -15.84
C ARG A 73 -12.85 7.69 -15.10
N PRO A 74 -12.73 7.75 -13.76
CA PRO A 74 -12.26 6.62 -12.99
C PRO A 74 -13.19 5.42 -13.15
N ASN A 75 -12.61 4.23 -13.25
CA ASN A 75 -13.39 2.98 -13.24
C ASN A 75 -13.95 2.70 -11.84
N VAL A 76 -15.09 2.01 -11.77
CA VAL A 76 -15.58 1.40 -10.53
C VAL A 76 -15.25 -0.10 -10.62
N PRO A 77 -14.33 -0.62 -9.79
CA PRO A 77 -13.94 -2.02 -9.83
C PRO A 77 -15.11 -2.92 -9.43
N ASP A 78 -15.22 -4.08 -10.07
CA ASP A 78 -16.19 -5.09 -9.68
C ASP A 78 -15.86 -5.66 -8.29
N THR A 79 -16.90 -6.03 -7.55
CA THR A 79 -16.75 -6.74 -6.28
C THR A 79 -16.66 -8.25 -6.55
N PRO A 80 -15.64 -8.95 -6.03
CA PRO A 80 -15.55 -10.40 -6.20
C PRO A 80 -16.73 -11.14 -5.58
N ALA A 81 -17.06 -12.31 -6.14
CA ALA A 81 -18.14 -13.15 -5.65
C ALA A 81 -17.96 -13.52 -4.17
N GLY A 82 -19.05 -13.64 -3.42
CA GLY A 82 -19.00 -13.97 -1.98
C GLY A 82 -18.25 -15.27 -1.67
N ALA A 83 -18.50 -16.33 -2.44
CA ALA A 83 -17.78 -17.60 -2.31
C ALA A 83 -16.26 -17.45 -2.55
N TRP A 84 -15.87 -16.58 -3.49
CA TRP A 84 -14.47 -16.26 -3.75
C TRP A 84 -13.83 -15.54 -2.56
N ARG A 85 -14.48 -14.50 -2.03
CA ARG A 85 -13.97 -13.72 -0.88
C ARG A 85 -13.78 -14.60 0.35
N ASN A 86 -14.73 -15.50 0.62
CA ASN A 86 -14.64 -16.44 1.74
C ASN A 86 -13.43 -17.37 1.61
N LYS A 87 -13.23 -17.97 0.42
CA LYS A 87 -12.05 -18.83 0.17
C LYS A 87 -10.74 -18.08 0.15
N ALA A 88 -10.70 -16.87 -0.40
CA ALA A 88 -9.54 -16.01 -0.35
C ALA A 88 -9.17 -15.65 1.11
N ALA A 89 -10.15 -15.35 1.96
CA ALA A 89 -9.93 -15.06 3.37
C ALA A 89 -9.41 -16.28 4.16
N GLU A 90 -9.95 -17.48 3.92
CA GLU A 90 -9.42 -18.73 4.49
C GLU A 90 -7.97 -18.96 4.08
N PHE A 91 -7.67 -18.80 2.79
CA PHE A 91 -6.33 -18.97 2.25
C PHE A 91 -5.34 -17.95 2.83
N VAL A 92 -5.72 -16.66 2.86
CA VAL A 92 -4.89 -15.59 3.45
C VAL A 92 -4.60 -15.88 4.92
N ARG A 93 -5.60 -16.28 5.71
CA ARG A 93 -5.41 -16.63 7.13
C ARG A 93 -4.44 -17.78 7.32
N ALA A 94 -4.57 -18.85 6.53
CA ALA A 94 -3.65 -19.99 6.60
C ALA A 94 -2.21 -19.58 6.22
N CYS A 95 -2.05 -18.82 5.15
CA CYS A 95 -0.75 -18.31 4.71
C CYS A 95 -0.14 -17.30 5.70
N HIS A 96 -0.95 -16.48 6.35
CA HIS A 96 -0.50 -15.54 7.38
C HIS A 96 0.04 -16.27 8.61
N ALA A 97 -0.72 -17.25 9.12
CA ALA A 97 -0.26 -18.11 10.21
C ALA A 97 1.05 -18.80 9.88
N ARG A 98 1.19 -19.31 8.64
CA ARG A 98 2.44 -19.90 8.16
C ARG A 98 3.59 -18.88 8.17
N LEU A 99 3.39 -17.69 7.61
CA LEU A 99 4.40 -16.63 7.59
C LEU A 99 4.89 -16.30 9.01
N MET A 100 3.98 -16.20 9.99
CA MET A 100 4.36 -15.89 11.37
C MET A 100 5.28 -16.95 12.01
N SER A 101 5.18 -18.20 11.56
CA SER A 101 5.97 -19.35 12.02
C SER A 101 7.21 -19.65 11.16
N ASP A 102 7.47 -18.87 10.10
CA ASP A 102 8.49 -19.14 9.10
C ASP A 102 9.50 -17.97 9.05
N PRO A 103 10.61 -18.07 9.81
CA PRO A 103 11.58 -16.97 9.94
C PRO A 103 12.21 -16.56 8.60
N ASP A 104 12.47 -17.50 7.71
CA ASP A 104 13.10 -17.22 6.41
C ASP A 104 12.14 -16.45 5.49
N ALA A 105 10.87 -16.83 5.48
CA ALA A 105 9.84 -16.11 4.73
C ALA A 105 9.63 -14.69 5.26
N LEU A 106 9.74 -14.48 6.58
CA LEU A 106 9.71 -13.15 7.19
C LEU A 106 10.97 -12.33 6.89
N ALA A 107 12.15 -12.92 7.01
CA ALA A 107 13.42 -12.25 6.70
C ALA A 107 13.44 -11.68 5.28
N TRP A 108 12.79 -12.36 4.32
CA TRP A 108 12.65 -11.86 2.95
C TRP A 108 11.82 -10.56 2.85
N LEU A 109 10.80 -10.39 3.72
CA LEU A 109 10.01 -9.16 3.82
C LEU A 109 10.78 -8.07 4.58
N GLU A 110 11.49 -8.44 5.64
CA GLU A 110 12.31 -7.53 6.44
C GLU A 110 13.44 -6.91 5.61
N ALA A 111 14.07 -7.69 4.73
CA ALA A 111 15.06 -7.21 3.76
C ALA A 111 14.49 -6.16 2.78
N ARG A 112 13.17 -5.97 2.75
CA ARG A 112 12.46 -4.95 1.96
C ARG A 112 11.81 -3.87 2.82
N GLY A 113 12.18 -3.79 4.10
CA GLY A 113 11.65 -2.83 5.06
C GLY A 113 10.23 -3.14 5.56
N LEU A 114 9.73 -4.36 5.34
CA LEU A 114 8.44 -4.82 5.87
C LEU A 114 8.68 -5.76 7.05
N ASP A 115 8.69 -5.17 8.25
CA ASP A 115 8.82 -5.87 9.53
C ASP A 115 7.62 -6.79 9.82
N ARG A 116 7.75 -7.58 10.89
CA ARG A 116 6.66 -8.43 11.39
C ARG A 116 5.38 -7.64 11.62
N ASP A 117 5.47 -6.44 12.18
CA ASP A 117 4.31 -5.58 12.43
C ASP A 117 3.62 -5.15 11.13
N ALA A 118 4.38 -4.83 10.08
CA ALA A 118 3.84 -4.57 8.75
C ALA A 118 3.18 -5.83 8.15
N ALA A 119 3.81 -7.00 8.31
CA ALA A 119 3.23 -8.25 7.84
C ALA A 119 1.89 -8.58 8.52
N VAL A 120 1.77 -8.27 9.82
CA VAL A 120 0.51 -8.36 10.59
C VAL A 120 -0.50 -7.32 10.10
N ARG A 121 -0.12 -6.04 10.06
CA ARG A 121 -0.99 -4.92 9.64
C ARG A 121 -1.61 -5.15 8.27
N TYR A 122 -0.85 -5.70 7.32
CA TYR A 122 -1.29 -5.90 5.94
C TYR A 122 -1.74 -7.34 5.63
N ARG A 123 -1.81 -8.21 6.64
CA ARG A 123 -2.16 -9.64 6.49
C ARG A 123 -1.36 -10.35 5.41
N LEU A 124 -0.06 -10.02 5.32
CA LEU A 124 0.84 -10.72 4.42
C LEU A 124 0.93 -12.18 4.83
N GLY A 125 1.07 -13.07 3.85
CA GLY A 125 1.18 -14.50 4.09
C GLY A 125 2.29 -15.14 3.27
N TYR A 126 2.55 -16.41 3.57
CA TYR A 126 3.47 -17.24 2.80
C TYR A 126 2.81 -18.57 2.46
N HIS A 127 2.76 -18.88 1.17
CA HIS A 127 2.29 -20.14 0.65
C HIS A 127 3.50 -21.00 0.28
N ALA A 128 3.81 -22.01 1.08
CA ALA A 128 5.07 -22.77 0.95
C ALA A 128 5.09 -23.71 -0.27
N THR A 129 3.94 -24.17 -0.75
CA THR A 129 3.89 -25.19 -1.82
C THR A 129 2.79 -24.87 -2.80
N THR A 130 3.07 -25.06 -4.09
CA THR A 130 2.09 -24.82 -5.15
C THR A 130 0.91 -25.78 -5.05
N GLU A 131 -0.31 -25.26 -5.11
CA GLU A 131 -1.55 -26.02 -5.07
C GLU A 131 -2.39 -25.86 -6.34
N TYR A 132 -3.21 -26.88 -6.60
CA TYR A 132 -4.26 -26.84 -7.60
C TYR A 132 -5.61 -27.10 -6.93
N ARG A 133 -6.59 -26.23 -7.21
CA ARG A 133 -7.92 -26.26 -6.59
C ARG A 133 -9.02 -26.26 -7.64
N ALA A 134 -10.18 -26.79 -7.31
CA ALA A 134 -11.35 -26.68 -8.18
C ALA A 134 -11.79 -25.22 -8.27
N ARG A 135 -12.01 -24.70 -9.48
CA ARG A 135 -12.47 -23.32 -9.71
C ARG A 135 -13.83 -23.06 -9.07
N ALA A 136 -14.76 -24.02 -9.19
CA ALA A 136 -16.09 -23.93 -8.60
C ALA A 136 -16.06 -23.76 -7.07
N ALA A 137 -15.08 -24.35 -6.39
CA ALA A 137 -14.93 -24.20 -4.94
C ALA A 137 -14.60 -22.75 -4.52
N TRP A 138 -14.00 -21.97 -5.43
CA TRP A 138 -13.71 -20.53 -5.25
C TRP A 138 -14.80 -19.63 -5.87
N GLY A 139 -15.95 -20.19 -6.26
CA GLY A 139 -17.00 -19.44 -6.94
C GLY A 139 -16.60 -18.94 -8.34
N LEU A 140 -15.58 -19.55 -8.96
CA LEU A 140 -15.12 -19.19 -10.30
C LEU A 140 -15.80 -20.03 -11.38
N PRO A 141 -16.05 -19.46 -12.58
CA PRO A 141 -16.57 -20.20 -13.71
C PRO A 141 -15.70 -21.39 -14.06
N THR A 142 -16.31 -22.49 -14.47
CA THR A 142 -15.59 -23.66 -14.98
C THR A 142 -14.90 -23.31 -16.29
N GLU A 143 -13.59 -23.51 -16.36
CA GLU A 143 -12.82 -23.45 -17.60
C GLU A 143 -12.44 -24.88 -17.98
N ARG A 144 -12.36 -25.19 -19.28
CA ARG A 144 -11.83 -26.46 -19.79
C ARG A 144 -10.47 -26.23 -20.42
N ARG A 145 -9.61 -27.24 -20.33
CA ARG A 145 -8.36 -27.31 -21.07
C ARG A 145 -8.64 -27.83 -22.49
N ASP A 146 -7.63 -27.78 -23.35
CA ASP A 146 -7.68 -28.30 -24.72
C ASP A 146 -8.00 -29.82 -24.76
N ASP A 147 -7.67 -30.55 -23.68
CA ASP A 147 -7.98 -31.97 -23.48
C ASP A 147 -9.41 -32.24 -22.96
N GLY A 148 -10.25 -31.20 -22.85
CA GLY A 148 -11.63 -31.29 -22.36
C GLY A 148 -11.78 -31.39 -20.83
N ARG A 149 -10.70 -31.57 -20.06
CA ARG A 149 -10.74 -31.69 -18.59
C ARG A 149 -10.94 -30.32 -17.93
N PRO A 150 -11.57 -30.25 -16.74
CA PRO A 150 -11.68 -29.01 -15.98
C PRO A 150 -10.30 -28.42 -15.65
N LYS A 151 -10.10 -27.15 -16.00
CA LYS A 151 -8.88 -26.41 -15.66
C LYS A 151 -8.93 -26.02 -14.18
N ALA A 152 -7.99 -26.55 -13.41
CA ALA A 152 -7.84 -26.18 -12.01
C ALA A 152 -7.40 -24.72 -11.83
N LEU A 153 -7.82 -24.11 -10.73
CA LEU A 153 -7.23 -22.89 -10.20
C LEU A 153 -5.82 -23.21 -9.72
N TRP A 154 -4.83 -22.48 -10.20
CA TRP A 154 -3.43 -22.63 -9.82
C TRP A 154 -3.10 -21.61 -8.74
N LEU A 155 -2.55 -22.06 -7.62
CA LEU A 155 -2.07 -21.22 -6.52
C LEU A 155 -0.57 -21.50 -6.35
N PRO A 156 0.32 -20.69 -6.96
CA PRO A 156 1.76 -20.92 -6.84
C PRO A 156 2.27 -20.70 -5.42
N ALA A 157 3.39 -21.34 -5.07
CA ALA A 157 4.15 -20.98 -3.88
C ALA A 157 4.63 -19.52 -3.95
N GLY A 158 4.76 -18.88 -2.79
CA GLY A 158 5.28 -17.51 -2.64
C GLY A 158 4.59 -16.66 -1.59
N TRP A 159 4.95 -15.37 -1.56
CA TRP A 159 4.39 -14.39 -0.63
C TRP A 159 3.01 -13.93 -1.09
N VAL A 160 2.03 -14.13 -0.23
CA VAL A 160 0.62 -13.81 -0.44
C VAL A 160 0.37 -12.36 0.00
N ILE A 161 -0.16 -11.57 -0.92
CA ILE A 161 -0.37 -10.12 -0.76
C ILE A 161 -1.86 -9.84 -1.01
N PRO A 162 -2.68 -9.77 0.04
CA PRO A 162 -4.08 -9.41 -0.08
C PRO A 162 -4.29 -7.90 -0.18
N VAL A 163 -5.41 -7.50 -0.77
CA VAL A 163 -6.01 -6.17 -0.60
C VAL A 163 -7.36 -6.35 0.05
N LEU A 164 -7.61 -5.54 1.06
CA LEU A 164 -8.83 -5.56 1.86
C LEU A 164 -9.68 -4.33 1.52
N ASP A 165 -11.00 -4.49 1.50
CA ASP A 165 -11.93 -3.35 1.47
C ASP A 165 -12.08 -2.71 2.86
N ALA A 166 -12.94 -1.68 2.95
CA ALA A 166 -13.18 -0.96 4.20
C ALA A 166 -13.84 -1.85 5.28
N GLU A 167 -14.53 -2.90 4.85
CA GLU A 167 -15.18 -3.91 5.69
C GLU A 167 -14.28 -5.12 5.94
N ASP A 168 -12.99 -5.02 5.61
CA ASP A 168 -11.96 -6.00 5.94
C ASP A 168 -12.07 -7.33 5.15
N HIS A 169 -12.82 -7.35 4.05
CA HIS A 169 -12.92 -8.48 3.13
C HIS A 169 -11.82 -8.46 2.08
N VAL A 170 -11.31 -9.63 1.71
CA VAL A 170 -10.34 -9.77 0.62
C VAL A 170 -11.00 -9.47 -0.71
N VAL A 171 -10.55 -8.43 -1.41
CA VAL A 171 -11.06 -8.03 -2.74
C VAL A 171 -10.06 -8.25 -3.87
N HIS A 172 -8.77 -8.35 -3.54
CA HIS A 172 -7.72 -8.67 -4.50
C HIS A 172 -6.67 -9.55 -3.83
N LEU A 173 -6.11 -10.50 -4.57
CA LEU A 173 -5.10 -11.42 -4.05
C LEU A 173 -3.99 -11.65 -5.08
N ARG A 174 -2.76 -11.28 -4.70
CA ARG A 174 -1.55 -11.58 -5.50
C ARG A 174 -0.63 -12.51 -4.75
N ILE A 175 0.13 -13.28 -5.52
CA ILE A 175 1.21 -14.11 -5.00
C ILE A 175 2.50 -13.70 -5.70
N ARG A 176 3.48 -13.20 -4.93
CA ARG A 176 4.85 -12.96 -5.38
C ARG A 176 5.59 -14.29 -5.36
N ARG A 177 5.90 -14.83 -6.54
CA ARG A 177 6.58 -16.12 -6.68
C ARG A 177 8.07 -16.00 -6.33
N PRO A 178 8.71 -17.00 -5.69
CA PRO A 178 10.16 -17.02 -5.49
C PRO A 178 10.93 -16.97 -6.82
N ASP A 179 12.12 -16.39 -6.82
CA ASP A 179 12.90 -16.25 -8.05
C ASP A 179 13.43 -17.61 -8.57
N GLU A 180 13.73 -18.55 -7.68
CA GLU A 180 14.06 -19.94 -8.01
C GLU A 180 12.93 -20.64 -8.78
N ASP A 181 11.68 -20.48 -8.32
CA ASP A 181 10.50 -21.04 -8.98
C ASP A 181 10.26 -20.42 -10.36
N ARG A 182 10.54 -19.12 -10.51
CA ARG A 182 10.44 -18.41 -11.79
C ARG A 182 11.47 -18.92 -12.79
N GLN A 183 12.69 -19.20 -12.35
CA GLN A 183 13.75 -19.75 -13.21
C GLN A 183 13.36 -21.12 -13.77
N ARG A 184 12.62 -21.93 -13.01
CA ARG A 184 12.12 -23.24 -13.44
C ARG A 184 10.96 -23.15 -14.42
N ARG A 185 9.99 -22.27 -14.18
CA ARG A 185 8.77 -22.15 -15.01
C ARG A 185 8.19 -20.75 -14.99
N LEU A 186 7.75 -20.29 -16.17
CA LEU A 186 7.08 -18.98 -16.35
C LEU A 186 7.93 -17.83 -15.78
N ALA A 187 9.16 -17.68 -16.28
CA ALA A 187 10.14 -16.72 -15.76
C ALA A 187 9.64 -15.27 -15.76
N HIS A 188 8.80 -14.90 -16.72
CA HIS A 188 8.19 -13.56 -16.82
C HIS A 188 7.10 -13.31 -15.75
N LEU A 189 6.54 -14.36 -15.15
CA LEU A 189 5.42 -14.24 -14.21
C LEU A 189 5.93 -14.08 -12.77
N LYS A 190 6.38 -12.86 -12.45
CA LYS A 190 6.89 -12.47 -11.11
C LYS A 190 5.79 -12.47 -10.04
N TYR A 191 4.64 -11.92 -10.40
CA TYR A 191 3.45 -11.86 -9.57
C TYR A 191 2.30 -12.57 -10.29
N TYR A 192 1.59 -13.42 -9.57
CA TYR A 192 0.36 -14.05 -10.04
C TYR A 192 -0.85 -13.38 -9.38
N VAL A 193 -1.77 -12.84 -10.18
CA VAL A 193 -3.08 -12.38 -9.69
C VAL A 193 -4.00 -13.58 -9.65
N VAL A 194 -4.58 -13.88 -8.50
CA VAL A 194 -5.51 -15.01 -8.35
C VAL A 194 -6.80 -14.68 -9.11
N PRO A 195 -7.22 -15.52 -10.10
CA PRO A 195 -8.46 -15.32 -10.84
C PRO A 195 -9.65 -15.08 -9.92
N GLY A 196 -10.50 -14.11 -10.29
CA GLY A 196 -11.61 -13.62 -9.44
C GLY A 196 -11.28 -12.38 -8.61
N SER A 197 -10.00 -12.00 -8.53
CA SER A 197 -9.60 -10.72 -7.90
C SER A 197 -10.20 -9.52 -8.63
N SER A 198 -10.59 -8.50 -7.87
CA SER A 198 -11.00 -7.20 -8.40
C SER A 198 -9.85 -6.47 -9.08
N SER A 199 -10.13 -5.50 -9.95
CA SER A 199 -9.12 -4.56 -10.47
C SER A 199 -8.87 -3.36 -9.54
N ALA A 200 -9.46 -3.38 -8.34
CA ALA A 200 -9.33 -2.32 -7.35
C ALA A 200 -7.86 -1.96 -7.07
N THR A 201 -7.60 -0.67 -6.97
CA THR A 201 -6.34 -0.13 -6.50
C THR A 201 -6.20 -0.36 -5.00
N LEU A 202 -4.97 -0.62 -4.55
CA LEU A 202 -4.68 -0.67 -3.12
C LEU A 202 -4.56 0.78 -2.63
N VAL A 203 -5.35 1.14 -1.62
CA VAL A 203 -5.29 2.44 -0.93
C VAL A 203 -4.96 2.19 0.55
N ILE A 204 -3.83 2.70 1.00
CA ILE A 204 -3.39 2.66 2.39
C ILE A 204 -3.64 4.03 3.00
N ASP A 205 -4.26 4.03 4.19
CA ASP A 205 -4.64 5.22 4.93
C ASP A 205 -5.50 6.19 4.09
N PRO A 206 -6.77 5.85 3.76
CA PRO A 206 -7.65 6.62 2.87
C PRO A 206 -8.07 8.00 3.41
N ARG A 207 -7.68 8.34 4.64
CA ARG A 207 -7.88 9.66 5.26
C ARG A 207 -6.60 10.50 5.32
N ALA A 208 -5.50 9.99 4.77
CA ALA A 208 -4.24 10.70 4.70
C ALA A 208 -4.37 12.00 3.91
N ARG A 209 -3.52 12.98 4.25
CA ARG A 209 -3.51 14.29 3.60
C ARG A 209 -2.52 14.37 2.45
N ALA A 210 -1.64 13.39 2.33
CA ALA A 210 -0.79 13.18 1.18
C ALA A 210 -0.71 11.70 0.83
N TYR A 211 -0.36 11.40 -0.42
CA TYR A 211 -0.24 10.03 -0.91
C TYR A 211 1.05 9.83 -1.69
N VAL A 212 1.69 8.67 -1.50
CA VAL A 212 2.72 8.16 -2.41
C VAL A 212 2.08 7.18 -3.38
N VAL A 213 2.25 7.39 -4.68
CA VAL A 213 1.73 6.53 -5.75
C VAL A 213 2.87 5.69 -6.31
N VAL A 214 2.72 4.37 -6.25
CA VAL A 214 3.72 3.37 -6.67
C VAL A 214 3.07 2.27 -7.53
N GLU A 215 3.89 1.42 -8.14
CA GLU A 215 3.41 0.35 -9.03
C GLU A 215 3.14 -0.98 -8.31
N SER A 216 3.82 -1.22 -7.18
CA SER A 216 3.74 -2.49 -6.46
C SER A 216 3.09 -2.36 -5.09
N ALA A 217 2.38 -3.41 -4.67
CA ALA A 217 1.70 -3.42 -3.37
C ALA A 217 2.68 -3.45 -2.19
N LEU A 218 3.82 -4.16 -2.33
CA LEU A 218 4.83 -4.18 -1.28
C LEU A 218 5.46 -2.80 -1.08
N ASP A 219 5.72 -2.06 -2.17
CA ASP A 219 6.24 -0.69 -2.07
C ASP A 219 5.23 0.25 -1.43
N ALA A 220 3.93 0.08 -1.75
CA ALA A 220 2.88 0.89 -1.14
C ALA A 220 2.81 0.62 0.37
N MET A 221 2.84 -0.66 0.75
CA MET A 221 2.84 -1.10 2.15
C MET A 221 4.06 -0.56 2.91
N LEU A 222 5.25 -0.59 2.29
CA LEU A 222 6.47 -0.01 2.83
C LEU A 222 6.30 1.51 3.04
N CYS A 223 5.90 2.24 2.00
CA CYS A 223 5.71 3.70 2.07
C CYS A 223 4.68 4.08 3.15
N GLY A 224 3.54 3.39 3.19
CA GLY A 224 2.50 3.61 4.20
C GLY A 224 2.97 3.25 5.61
N ARG A 225 3.81 2.21 5.76
CA ARG A 225 4.35 1.80 7.07
C ARG A 225 5.30 2.84 7.65
N VAL A 226 6.24 3.34 6.83
CA VAL A 226 7.30 4.26 7.29
C VAL A 226 6.85 5.72 7.39
N ALA A 227 5.72 6.06 6.77
CA ALA A 227 5.15 7.41 6.75
C ALA A 227 3.78 7.52 7.45
N ALA A 228 3.37 6.48 8.19
CA ALA A 228 2.08 6.43 8.88
C ALA A 228 1.87 7.62 9.85
N ASP A 229 2.92 8.01 10.55
CA ASP A 229 2.95 9.13 11.50
C ASP A 229 3.02 10.51 10.80
N LEU A 230 3.30 10.56 9.49
CA LEU A 230 3.35 11.80 8.70
C LEU A 230 1.99 12.17 8.08
N GLU A 231 0.92 11.45 8.42
CA GLU A 231 -0.39 11.55 7.73
C GLU A 231 -0.26 11.30 6.21
N VAL A 232 0.68 10.44 5.80
CA VAL A 232 0.92 10.05 4.40
C VAL A 232 0.44 8.62 4.16
N GLY A 233 -0.49 8.48 3.23
CA GLY A 233 -0.95 7.19 2.74
C GLY A 233 -0.17 6.74 1.51
N ALA A 234 -0.50 5.56 1.00
CA ALA A 234 0.10 5.03 -0.22
C ALA A 234 -0.95 4.43 -1.14
N ILE A 235 -0.72 4.52 -2.45
CA ILE A 235 -1.60 3.97 -3.48
C ILE A 235 -0.77 3.12 -4.43
N CYS A 236 -1.21 1.89 -4.68
CA CYS A 236 -0.63 1.02 -5.71
C CYS A 236 -1.59 0.88 -6.89
N THR A 237 -1.09 1.19 -8.09
CA THR A 237 -1.84 1.07 -9.36
C THR A 237 -1.55 -0.21 -10.12
N TRP A 238 -0.73 -1.11 -9.57
CA TRP A 238 -0.35 -2.41 -10.14
C TRP A 238 0.60 -2.41 -11.33
N ASN A 239 0.68 -1.31 -12.08
CA ASN A 239 1.64 -1.05 -13.16
C ASN A 239 1.68 0.45 -13.51
N ALA A 240 2.69 0.85 -14.28
CA ALA A 240 2.94 2.22 -14.70
C ALA A 240 1.76 2.89 -15.43
N THR A 241 1.05 2.17 -16.30
CA THR A 241 0.05 2.79 -17.19
C THR A 241 -1.35 2.83 -16.57
N ALA A 242 -1.64 1.95 -15.61
CA ALA A 242 -2.89 1.90 -14.89
C ALA A 242 -3.21 3.22 -14.19
N LYS A 243 -4.51 3.53 -14.16
CA LYS A 243 -5.07 4.76 -13.60
C LYS A 243 -5.79 4.43 -12.29
N PRO A 244 -5.88 5.39 -11.35
CA PRO A 244 -6.59 5.16 -10.11
C PRO A 244 -8.05 4.85 -10.39
N ASP A 245 -8.63 3.93 -9.62
CA ASP A 245 -10.07 3.72 -9.65
C ASP A 245 -10.82 4.89 -8.99
N ARG A 246 -12.15 4.80 -8.94
CA ARG A 246 -12.99 5.85 -8.34
C ARG A 246 -12.61 6.14 -6.88
N TYR A 247 -12.39 5.12 -6.07
CA TYR A 247 -12.10 5.29 -4.64
C TYR A 247 -10.74 5.94 -4.41
N ALA A 248 -9.70 5.47 -5.11
CA ALA A 248 -8.39 6.11 -5.08
C ALA A 248 -8.44 7.54 -5.62
N THR A 249 -9.20 7.79 -6.69
CA THR A 249 -9.37 9.14 -7.24
C THR A 249 -10.03 10.08 -6.24
N GLU A 250 -11.02 9.62 -5.48
CA GLU A 250 -11.66 10.40 -4.41
C GLU A 250 -10.70 10.70 -3.26
N CYS A 251 -9.77 9.80 -2.93
CA CYS A 251 -8.71 10.08 -1.94
C CYS A 251 -7.71 11.13 -2.48
N LEU A 252 -7.24 10.93 -3.71
CA LEU A 252 -6.28 11.80 -4.38
C LEU A 252 -6.81 13.22 -4.62
N SER A 253 -8.11 13.38 -4.92
CA SER A 253 -8.72 14.70 -5.17
C SER A 253 -8.72 15.61 -3.94
N ARG A 254 -8.69 15.02 -2.74
CA ARG A 254 -8.63 15.73 -1.44
C ARG A 254 -7.20 15.91 -0.92
N ALA A 255 -6.21 15.28 -1.55
CA ALA A 255 -4.84 15.29 -1.10
C ALA A 255 -4.16 16.66 -1.30
N LEU A 256 -3.42 17.10 -0.29
CA LEU A 256 -2.58 18.31 -0.36
C LEU A 256 -1.32 18.08 -1.19
N ARG A 257 -0.83 16.83 -1.25
CA ARG A 257 0.32 16.41 -2.04
C ARG A 257 0.12 14.98 -2.54
N ILE A 258 0.45 14.76 -3.81
CA ILE A 258 0.54 13.42 -4.39
C ILE A 258 1.97 13.23 -4.89
N LEU A 259 2.69 12.28 -4.32
CA LEU A 259 4.07 11.95 -4.65
C LEU A 259 4.05 10.79 -5.64
N VAL A 260 4.31 11.08 -6.91
CA VAL A 260 4.29 10.09 -7.99
C VAL A 260 5.66 9.42 -8.04
N ALA A 261 5.76 8.27 -7.38
CA ALA A 261 6.95 7.45 -7.24
C ALA A 261 6.86 6.16 -8.06
N LEU A 262 6.49 6.32 -9.34
CA LEU A 262 6.59 5.23 -10.31
C LEU A 262 8.06 4.89 -10.59
N ASP A 263 8.27 3.66 -11.04
CA ASP A 263 9.59 3.07 -11.31
C ASP A 263 10.49 4.04 -12.10
N ALA A 264 11.78 4.07 -11.78
CA ALA A 264 12.77 4.90 -12.43
C ALA A 264 13.17 4.37 -13.83
N ASP A 265 12.20 4.05 -14.68
CA ASP A 265 12.39 3.62 -16.06
C ASP A 265 11.61 4.50 -17.05
N GLU A 266 11.84 4.26 -18.34
CA GLU A 266 11.21 5.06 -19.40
C GLU A 266 9.67 4.96 -19.38
N ALA A 267 9.10 3.84 -18.92
CA ALA A 267 7.66 3.68 -18.80
C ALA A 267 7.12 4.50 -17.61
N GLY A 268 7.76 4.42 -16.46
CA GLY A 268 7.42 5.20 -15.27
C GLY A 268 7.49 6.71 -15.49
N GLU A 269 8.55 7.21 -16.15
CA GLU A 269 8.70 8.64 -16.46
C GLU A 269 7.61 9.15 -17.43
N ARG A 270 7.30 8.37 -18.47
CA ARG A 270 6.20 8.71 -19.39
C ARG A 270 4.86 8.69 -18.67
N ALA A 271 4.62 7.68 -17.84
CA ALA A 271 3.39 7.54 -17.09
C ALA A 271 3.18 8.68 -16.08
N ALA A 272 4.26 9.14 -15.41
CA ALA A 272 4.21 10.23 -14.44
C ALA A 272 3.64 11.52 -15.03
N SER A 273 3.88 11.79 -16.33
CA SER A 273 3.36 12.98 -17.02
C SER A 273 1.83 13.09 -16.93
N TRP A 274 1.11 11.97 -17.02
CA TRP A 274 -0.35 11.97 -16.90
C TRP A 274 -0.80 12.40 -15.49
N TRP A 275 -0.12 11.94 -14.44
CA TRP A 275 -0.45 12.27 -13.06
C TRP A 275 -0.27 13.76 -12.78
N LEU A 276 0.87 14.32 -13.24
CA LEU A 276 1.19 15.74 -13.11
C LEU A 276 0.19 16.65 -13.84
N GLN A 277 -0.37 16.19 -14.96
CA GLN A 277 -1.39 16.91 -15.72
C GLN A 277 -2.80 16.73 -15.16
N THR A 278 -3.07 15.62 -14.47
CA THR A 278 -4.41 15.26 -13.99
C THR A 278 -4.68 15.81 -12.60
N PHE A 279 -3.69 15.77 -11.69
CA PHE A 279 -3.85 16.24 -10.32
C PHE A 279 -2.91 17.41 -10.04
N ARG A 280 -3.46 18.59 -9.70
CA ARG A 280 -2.67 19.79 -9.38
C ARG A 280 -1.67 19.57 -8.24
N ALA A 281 -2.03 18.72 -7.27
CA ALA A 281 -1.21 18.37 -6.13
C ALA A 281 -0.05 17.42 -6.46
N ALA A 282 -0.06 16.78 -7.65
CA ALA A 282 0.93 15.77 -8.04
C ALA A 282 2.31 16.37 -8.29
N ARG A 283 3.33 15.71 -7.74
CA ARG A 283 4.74 15.99 -7.97
C ARG A 283 5.45 14.66 -8.20
N ARG A 284 6.39 14.65 -9.13
CA ARG A 284 7.24 13.49 -9.35
C ARG A 284 8.17 13.35 -8.15
N LEU A 285 8.32 12.12 -7.65
CA LEU A 285 9.29 11.75 -6.65
C LEU A 285 10.11 10.60 -7.22
N ALA A 286 11.32 10.91 -7.69
CA ALA A 286 12.22 9.88 -8.20
C ALA A 286 12.84 9.10 -7.01
N PRO A 287 13.04 7.77 -7.14
CA PRO A 287 13.85 6.99 -6.21
C PRO A 287 15.28 7.55 -6.07
N ASP A 288 15.80 7.58 -4.86
CA ASP A 288 17.16 8.01 -4.54
C ASP A 288 18.11 6.81 -4.54
N GLY A 289 18.34 6.24 -5.73
CA GLY A 289 19.03 4.97 -5.92
C GLY A 289 18.05 3.79 -6.00
N GLY A 290 18.44 2.73 -6.69
CA GLY A 290 17.53 1.63 -7.03
C GLY A 290 16.41 2.03 -8.01
N LYS A 291 15.53 1.08 -8.33
CA LYS A 291 14.40 1.28 -9.25
C LYS A 291 13.12 1.76 -8.58
N ASP A 292 12.89 1.30 -7.36
CA ASP A 292 11.63 1.43 -6.61
C ASP A 292 11.90 1.52 -5.09
N PRO A 293 10.90 1.84 -4.24
CA PRO A 293 11.09 1.94 -2.78
C PRO A 293 11.61 0.65 -2.14
N GLY A 294 11.22 -0.52 -2.63
CA GLY A 294 11.71 -1.81 -2.13
C GLY A 294 13.20 -2.02 -2.39
N GLU A 295 13.70 -1.67 -3.58
CA GLU A 295 15.13 -1.69 -3.90
C GLU A 295 15.91 -0.63 -3.11
N MET A 296 15.34 0.56 -2.91
CA MET A 296 15.91 1.59 -2.03
C MET A 296 16.10 1.06 -0.60
N ALA A 297 15.07 0.41 -0.05
CA ALA A 297 15.14 -0.15 1.30
C ALA A 297 16.18 -1.27 1.39
N ALA A 298 16.27 -2.12 0.36
CA ALA A 298 17.24 -3.21 0.31
C ALA A 298 18.71 -2.73 0.32
N VAL A 299 18.99 -1.51 -0.16
CA VAL A 299 20.33 -0.88 -0.09
C VAL A 299 20.50 0.04 1.13
N GLY A 300 19.55 0.02 2.07
CA GLY A 300 19.62 0.77 3.33
C GLY A 300 19.22 2.24 3.23
N ALA A 301 18.51 2.66 2.17
CA ALA A 301 18.04 4.03 2.06
C ALA A 301 16.91 4.32 3.06
N ASP A 302 16.92 5.54 3.62
CA ASP A 302 15.85 6.01 4.50
C ASP A 302 14.62 6.46 3.67
N ILE A 303 13.70 5.52 3.47
CA ILE A 303 12.44 5.73 2.73
C ILE A 303 11.58 6.81 3.38
N ARG A 304 11.61 6.88 4.72
CA ARG A 304 10.86 7.89 5.47
C ARG A 304 11.39 9.29 5.19
N ALA A 305 12.70 9.49 5.30
CA ALA A 305 13.33 10.76 4.97
C ALA A 305 13.09 11.13 3.49
N TRP A 306 13.14 10.14 2.59
CA TRP A 306 12.86 10.34 1.17
C TRP A 306 11.45 10.83 0.88
N ILE A 307 10.43 10.28 1.55
CA ILE A 307 9.05 10.78 1.47
C ILE A 307 8.96 12.19 2.08
N ARG A 308 9.51 12.36 3.28
CA ARG A 308 9.38 13.59 4.07
C ARG A 308 9.90 14.83 3.34
N ARG A 309 11.05 14.75 2.68
CA ARG A 309 11.63 15.90 1.92
C ARG A 309 10.75 16.37 0.77
N ALA A 310 9.85 15.53 0.28
CA ALA A 310 8.96 15.85 -0.83
C ALA A 310 7.61 16.43 -0.38
N LEU A 311 7.37 16.47 0.93
CA LEU A 311 6.15 17.04 1.51
C LEU A 311 6.25 18.57 1.62
N PRO A 312 5.13 19.30 1.43
CA PRO A 312 5.10 20.73 1.65
C PRO A 312 5.23 21.10 3.15
N PRO A 313 5.70 22.32 3.49
CA PRO A 313 5.81 22.79 4.87
C PRO A 313 4.53 22.66 5.69
N ALA A 314 3.36 22.85 5.07
CA ALA A 314 2.06 22.70 5.72
C ALA A 314 1.78 21.29 6.29
N LEU A 315 2.51 20.28 5.84
CA LEU A 315 2.50 18.93 6.41
C LEU A 315 3.67 18.73 7.37
N THR A 316 4.87 19.23 7.08
CA THR A 316 6.06 18.94 7.90
C THR A 316 6.15 19.74 9.20
N LEU A 317 5.64 20.98 9.23
CA LEU A 317 5.75 21.89 10.39
C LEU A 317 5.14 21.34 11.69
N ARG A 318 4.17 20.41 11.59
CA ARG A 318 3.54 19.78 12.75
C ARG A 318 4.39 18.68 13.37
N PHE A 319 5.29 18.08 12.57
CA PHE A 319 6.16 16.98 12.99
C PHE A 319 7.54 17.46 13.46
N ASP A 320 7.85 18.74 13.26
CA ASP A 320 9.08 19.40 13.72
C ASP A 320 8.95 20.07 15.10
N GLN A 321 7.75 20.04 15.70
CA GLN A 321 7.54 20.52 17.06
C GLN A 321 7.95 19.41 18.04
N PRO A 322 8.89 19.65 18.99
CA PRO A 322 9.12 18.71 20.07
C PRO A 322 7.80 18.49 20.84
N PRO A 323 7.55 17.28 21.37
CA PRO A 323 6.35 17.03 22.17
C PRO A 323 6.25 18.09 23.28
N PRO A 324 5.05 18.63 23.56
CA PRO A 324 4.90 19.62 24.61
C PRO A 324 5.49 19.06 25.91
N GLN A 325 6.54 19.71 26.42
CA GLN A 325 7.14 19.31 27.68
C GLN A 325 6.06 19.37 28.75
N ARG A 326 5.66 18.20 29.26
CA ARG A 326 4.87 18.15 30.48
C ARG A 326 5.73 18.78 31.57
N LYS A 327 5.35 19.97 32.02
CA LYS A 327 5.78 20.45 33.33
C LYS A 327 5.35 19.38 34.34
N PRO A 328 6.24 18.93 35.25
CA PRO A 328 5.84 18.01 36.31
C PRO A 328 4.70 18.68 37.06
N GLN A 329 3.49 18.14 36.91
CA GLN A 329 2.39 18.51 37.77
C GLN A 329 2.68 17.86 39.11
N ASP A 330 2.76 18.68 40.14
CA ASP A 330 2.91 18.26 41.53
C ASP A 330 1.90 17.15 41.82
N VAL A 331 2.43 16.01 42.27
CA VAL A 331 1.63 14.89 42.76
C VAL A 331 0.98 15.36 44.06
N VAL A 332 -0.23 15.92 43.94
CA VAL A 332 -1.10 16.09 45.10
C VAL A 332 -1.69 14.72 45.41
N VAL A 333 -1.15 14.08 46.45
CA VAL A 333 -1.75 12.91 47.08
C VAL A 333 -3.02 13.39 47.78
N SER A 334 -4.19 13.17 47.19
CA SER A 334 -5.47 13.41 47.86
C SER A 334 -5.92 12.12 48.55
N GLU A 335 -5.84 12.12 49.88
CA GLU A 335 -6.47 11.11 50.73
C GLU A 335 -7.98 11.09 50.50
N ALA A 336 -8.54 9.87 50.51
CA ALA A 336 -9.96 9.63 50.32
C ALA A 336 -10.76 10.23 51.48
N SER A 337 -11.80 11.00 51.16
CA SER A 337 -12.88 11.29 52.10
C SER A 337 -14.21 11.29 51.35
N ASN A 338 -15.07 10.37 51.75
CA ASN A 338 -16.45 10.23 51.33
C ASN A 338 -17.23 11.52 51.61
N THR A 339 -17.93 12.07 50.61
CA THR A 339 -19.25 12.68 50.85
C THR A 339 -20.04 12.82 49.55
N THR A 340 -21.29 12.39 49.65
CA THR A 340 -22.42 12.54 48.72
C THR A 340 -22.77 14.03 48.50
N THR A 341 -23.19 14.44 47.28
CA THR A 341 -24.39 15.28 46.97
C THR A 341 -24.28 16.13 45.68
N SER A 342 -25.34 15.99 44.87
CA SER A 342 -26.00 16.80 43.83
C SER A 342 -25.26 17.72 42.82
N CYS A 343 -25.57 17.46 41.54
CA CYS A 343 -26.10 18.35 40.49
C CYS A 343 -25.73 19.86 40.48
N GLY A 344 -25.10 20.33 39.40
CA GLY A 344 -25.11 21.74 39.00
C GLY A 344 -24.01 22.19 38.02
N HIS A 345 -24.42 22.50 36.78
CA HIS A 345 -23.84 23.47 35.83
C HIS A 345 -22.54 23.20 35.03
N GLN A 346 -22.77 22.99 33.71
CA GLN A 346 -22.08 23.40 32.46
C GLN A 346 -20.53 23.39 32.30
N PRO A 347 -20.00 22.82 31.20
CA PRO A 347 -18.60 22.91 30.81
C PRO A 347 -18.29 24.12 29.91
N ASN A 348 -17.10 24.70 30.08
CA ASN A 348 -16.49 25.70 29.19
C ASN A 348 -15.62 24.96 28.14
N PRO A 349 -15.81 25.15 26.81
CA PRO A 349 -15.11 24.38 25.78
C PRO A 349 -13.84 25.10 25.32
N GLY A 350 -12.67 24.54 25.64
CA GLY A 350 -11.37 25.04 25.20
C GLY A 350 -10.56 23.98 24.46
N ALA A 351 -10.69 23.98 23.13
CA ALA A 351 -9.69 23.54 22.15
C ALA A 351 -8.92 22.22 22.40
N LEU A 352 -9.57 21.09 22.14
CA LEU A 352 -8.93 19.88 21.59
C LEU A 352 -9.77 19.44 20.40
N GLY A 353 -9.10 19.11 19.29
CA GLY A 353 -9.75 18.64 18.07
C GLY A 353 -10.76 17.54 18.40
N HIS A 354 -11.99 17.74 17.95
CA HIS A 354 -13.11 16.83 18.19
C HIS A 354 -12.76 15.43 17.64
N MET A 355 -12.41 14.50 18.51
CA MET A 355 -12.49 13.07 18.19
C MET A 355 -13.98 12.70 18.12
N PRO A 356 -14.39 11.84 17.16
CA PRO A 356 -15.72 11.26 17.25
C PRO A 356 -15.81 10.49 18.57
N ALA A 357 -16.80 10.82 19.40
CA ALA A 357 -17.08 10.04 20.59
C ALA A 357 -17.27 8.58 20.16
N VAL A 358 -16.41 7.67 20.67
CA VAL A 358 -16.65 6.24 20.49
C VAL A 358 -17.83 5.90 21.39
N VAL A 359 -19.03 6.00 20.82
CA VAL A 359 -20.27 5.53 21.45
C VAL A 359 -20.18 4.01 21.44
N VAL A 360 -19.90 3.43 22.61
CA VAL A 360 -20.00 1.98 22.79
C VAL A 360 -21.49 1.65 22.83
N PRO A 361 -22.01 0.86 21.87
CA PRO A 361 -23.43 0.53 21.84
C PRO A 361 -23.82 -0.25 23.10
N HIS A 362 -25.05 -0.05 23.57
CA HIS A 362 -25.60 -0.77 24.72
C HIS A 362 -25.70 -2.28 24.49
N GLU A 363 -25.60 -2.75 23.25
CA GLU A 363 -25.68 -4.17 22.90
C GLU A 363 -24.31 -4.86 22.96
N LYS A 364 -24.25 -5.92 23.78
CA LYS A 364 -23.08 -6.72 24.14
C LYS A 364 -22.20 -7.16 22.95
N GLY A 365 -22.81 -7.52 21.82
CA GLY A 365 -22.10 -7.98 20.63
C GLY A 365 -21.42 -6.86 19.84
N GLU A 366 -21.96 -5.64 19.86
CA GLU A 366 -21.39 -4.51 19.13
C GLU A 366 -20.23 -3.85 19.87
N ALA A 367 -20.31 -3.77 21.20
CA ALA A 367 -19.22 -3.29 22.05
C ALA A 367 -17.94 -4.13 21.87
N LEU A 368 -18.06 -5.46 21.82
CA LEU A 368 -16.94 -6.37 21.56
C LEU A 368 -16.36 -6.19 20.14
N ARG A 369 -17.22 -5.97 19.14
CA ARG A 369 -16.78 -5.70 17.75
C ARG A 369 -16.04 -4.37 17.63
N ALA A 370 -16.53 -3.33 18.29
CA ALA A 370 -15.89 -2.01 18.33
C ALA A 370 -14.53 -2.06 19.03
N LEU A 371 -14.45 -2.75 20.19
CA LEU A 371 -13.20 -2.95 20.91
C LEU A 371 -12.19 -3.77 20.10
N ALA A 372 -12.62 -4.85 19.46
CA ALA A 372 -11.77 -5.65 18.57
C ALA A 372 -11.24 -4.83 17.38
N ALA A 373 -12.04 -3.93 16.81
CA ALA A 373 -11.60 -3.03 15.74
C ALA A 373 -10.51 -2.04 16.22
N ILE A 374 -10.62 -1.56 17.45
CA ILE A 374 -9.61 -0.68 18.08
C ILE A 374 -8.33 -1.46 18.37
N MET A 375 -8.45 -2.66 18.96
CA MET A 375 -7.31 -3.53 19.29
C MET A 375 -6.51 -3.93 18.05
N ARG A 376 -7.15 -4.13 16.89
CA ARG A 376 -6.44 -4.42 15.63
C ARG A 376 -5.62 -3.24 15.08
N ARG A 377 -5.90 -2.02 15.52
CA ARG A 377 -5.32 -0.78 14.99
C ARG A 377 -4.32 -0.12 15.94
N TYR A 378 -4.46 -0.39 17.23
CA TYR A 378 -3.69 0.22 18.31
C TYR A 378 -3.27 -0.84 19.32
N LYS A 379 -2.15 -0.64 20.00
CA LYS A 379 -1.77 -1.48 21.14
C LYS A 379 -2.60 -1.03 22.34
N VAL A 380 -3.41 -1.96 22.88
CA VAL A 380 -4.42 -1.66 23.91
C VAL A 380 -4.02 -2.32 25.21
N TYR A 381 -4.00 -1.54 26.29
CA TYR A 381 -3.81 -2.02 27.65
C TYR A 381 -5.12 -1.93 28.42
N LEU A 382 -5.47 -3.00 29.12
CA LEU A 382 -6.59 -3.00 30.06
C LEU A 382 -6.05 -2.88 31.49
N ARG A 383 -6.66 -2.00 32.29
CA ARG A 383 -6.26 -1.81 33.70
C ARG A 383 -7.44 -2.06 34.63
N LYS A 384 -7.20 -2.82 35.70
CA LYS A 384 -8.16 -3.05 36.80
C LYS A 384 -7.62 -2.39 38.06
N ARG A 385 -8.31 -1.36 38.57
CA ARG A 385 -7.99 -0.70 39.87
C ARG A 385 -6.49 -0.41 40.07
N GLY A 386 -5.78 -0.01 39.02
CA GLY A 386 -4.34 0.31 39.08
C GLY A 386 -3.39 -0.82 38.67
N GLU A 387 -3.83 -2.08 38.60
CA GLU A 387 -3.04 -3.19 38.06
C GLU A 387 -3.26 -3.35 36.55
N ALA A 388 -2.16 -3.37 35.79
CA ALA A 388 -2.17 -3.63 34.37
C ALA A 388 -2.49 -5.12 34.12
N ILE A 389 -3.65 -5.38 33.52
CA ILE A 389 -3.98 -6.70 32.97
C ILE A 389 -3.50 -6.64 31.52
N GLY A 390 -2.22 -6.93 31.32
CA GLY A 390 -1.62 -6.91 29.99
C GLY A 390 -2.42 -7.77 29.01
N VAL A 391 -2.79 -7.19 27.87
CA VAL A 391 -3.19 -7.98 26.72
C VAL A 391 -1.96 -8.08 25.84
N ASP A 392 -1.32 -9.24 25.85
CA ASP A 392 -0.27 -9.53 24.88
C ASP A 392 -0.92 -9.81 23.53
N ASP A 393 -0.61 -8.93 22.58
CA ASP A 393 -0.85 -9.07 21.13
C ASP A 393 -2.33 -9.15 20.68
N PRO A 394 -2.88 -8.09 20.05
CA PRO A 394 -4.28 -8.01 19.64
C PRO A 394 -4.71 -9.02 18.56
N TRP A 395 -3.79 -9.82 18.02
CA TRP A 395 -4.07 -10.82 16.98
C TRP A 395 -4.09 -12.26 17.47
N ARG A 396 -3.78 -12.49 18.75
CA ARG A 396 -3.72 -13.84 19.34
C ARG A 396 -4.98 -14.30 20.04
N VAL A 397 -6.05 -13.50 20.01
CA VAL A 397 -7.29 -13.78 20.76
C VAL A 397 -7.97 -15.06 20.24
N ALA A 398 -7.69 -16.18 20.90
CA ALA A 398 -8.41 -17.44 20.68
C ALA A 398 -9.88 -17.29 21.11
N GLU A 399 -10.78 -18.13 20.60
CA GLU A 399 -12.22 -18.09 20.95
C GLU A 399 -12.46 -18.26 22.47
N GLU A 400 -11.56 -18.98 23.16
CA GLU A 400 -11.52 -19.10 24.63
C GLU A 400 -11.06 -17.82 25.33
N GLU A 401 -10.17 -17.04 24.72
CA GLU A 401 -9.77 -15.72 25.24
C GLU A 401 -10.87 -14.69 25.01
N VAL A 402 -11.64 -14.75 23.91
CA VAL A 402 -12.84 -13.91 23.73
C VAL A 402 -13.84 -14.14 24.88
N ARG A 403 -14.05 -15.39 25.32
CA ARG A 403 -14.88 -15.71 26.49
C ARG A 403 -14.27 -15.19 27.80
N ARG A 404 -12.94 -15.23 27.94
CA ARG A 404 -12.22 -14.66 29.08
C ARG A 404 -12.33 -13.13 29.12
N PHE A 405 -12.24 -12.46 27.96
CA PHE A 405 -12.47 -11.02 27.78
C PHE A 405 -13.91 -10.64 28.07
N GLU A 406 -14.88 -11.41 27.59
CA GLU A 406 -16.30 -11.23 27.89
C GLU A 406 -16.55 -11.34 29.40
N ALA A 407 -15.98 -12.34 30.07
CA ALA A 407 -16.05 -12.44 31.53
C ALA A 407 -15.38 -11.25 32.24
N LEU A 408 -14.23 -10.75 31.74
CA LEU A 408 -13.47 -9.67 32.36
C LEU A 408 -14.13 -8.29 32.20
N VAL A 409 -14.65 -7.99 31.01
CA VAL A 409 -15.32 -6.72 30.69
C VAL A 409 -16.63 -6.58 31.47
N TRP A 410 -17.36 -7.67 31.66
CA TRP A 410 -18.71 -7.64 32.23
C TRP A 410 -18.79 -8.04 33.72
N SER A 411 -17.73 -8.59 34.32
CA SER A 411 -17.66 -8.83 35.78
C SER A 411 -17.14 -7.64 36.58
N LEU A 412 -16.68 -6.58 35.90
CA LEU A 412 -16.04 -5.43 36.53
C LEU A 412 -16.94 -4.18 36.45
N PRO A 413 -17.20 -3.49 37.58
CA PRO A 413 -18.03 -2.28 37.57
C PRO A 413 -17.36 -1.11 36.84
N VAL A 414 -16.03 -1.13 36.70
CA VAL A 414 -15.23 -0.12 36.02
C VAL A 414 -14.03 -0.77 35.32
N LEU A 415 -13.94 -0.61 34.00
CA LEU A 415 -12.79 -1.04 33.20
C LEU A 415 -12.11 0.19 32.57
N GLU A 416 -10.79 0.33 32.74
CA GLU A 416 -10.01 1.39 32.07
C GLU A 416 -9.34 0.83 30.82
N VAL A 417 -9.65 1.42 29.67
CA VAL A 417 -8.99 1.13 28.39
C VAL A 417 -7.96 2.23 28.12
N LEU A 418 -6.70 1.82 27.98
CA LEU A 418 -5.57 2.69 27.66
C LEU A 418 -5.07 2.35 26.25
N LEU A 419 -4.96 3.37 25.40
CA LEU A 419 -4.45 3.23 24.03
C LEU A 419 -3.03 3.77 23.98
N GLU A 420 -2.07 2.93 23.57
CA GLU A 420 -0.71 3.37 23.26
C GLU A 420 -0.67 3.84 21.80
N MET A 421 -0.39 5.13 21.63
CA MET A 421 -0.25 5.74 20.31
C MET A 421 1.12 5.40 19.70
N PRO A 422 1.29 5.49 18.37
CA PRO A 422 2.54 5.14 17.68
C PRO A 422 3.79 5.91 18.13
N ASP A 423 3.61 7.03 18.83
CA ASP A 423 4.65 7.88 19.43
C ASP A 423 4.92 7.57 20.92
N GLY A 424 4.34 6.49 21.46
CA GLY A 424 4.49 6.08 22.86
C GLY A 424 3.62 6.86 23.85
N LEU A 425 2.77 7.78 23.37
CA LEU A 425 1.84 8.52 24.23
C LEU A 425 0.61 7.67 24.56
N ILE A 426 0.30 7.55 25.86
CA ILE A 426 -0.96 6.93 26.31
C ILE A 426 -2.08 7.95 26.12
N GLY A 427 -2.83 7.82 25.02
CA GLY A 427 -3.66 8.90 24.48
C GLY A 427 -5.09 8.98 24.98
N HIS A 428 -5.60 7.99 25.72
CA HIS A 428 -7.01 8.00 26.12
C HIS A 428 -7.24 7.13 27.36
N ARG A 429 -7.96 7.66 28.36
CA ARG A 429 -8.47 6.93 29.53
C ARG A 429 -9.98 6.88 29.40
N GLN A 430 -10.52 5.78 28.89
CA GLN A 430 -11.97 5.56 28.91
C GLN A 430 -12.33 4.67 30.09
N VAL A 431 -13.17 5.18 30.98
CA VAL A 431 -13.76 4.45 32.08
C VAL A 431 -15.05 3.82 31.52
N LEU A 432 -15.00 2.55 31.17
CA LEU A 432 -16.19 1.78 30.84
C LEU A 432 -16.87 1.40 32.15
N SER A 433 -17.93 2.13 32.51
CA SER A 433 -18.84 1.71 33.58
C SER A 433 -19.79 0.68 32.97
N CYS A 434 -19.61 -0.60 33.30
CA CYS A 434 -20.62 -1.61 33.03
C CYS A 434 -21.75 -1.41 34.05
N CYS A 435 -22.69 -0.51 33.74
CA CYS A 435 -23.97 -0.53 34.43
C CYS A 435 -24.71 -1.80 33.99
N ARG A 436 -25.18 -2.58 34.97
CA ARG A 436 -25.94 -3.82 34.79
C ARG A 436 -27.24 -3.60 34.05
#